data_AF-A0A0D6ARD2-F1
#
_entry.id   AF-A0A0D6ARD2-F1
#
_cell.length_a   1.000
_cell.length_b   1.000
_cell.length_c   1.000
_cell.angle_alpha   90.00
_cell.angle_beta   90.00
_cell.angle_gamma   90.00
#
_symmetry.space_group_name_H-M   'P 1'
#
loop_
_entity.id
_entity.type
_entity.pdbx_description
1 polymer ?
#
loop_
_entity_poly.entity_id
_entity_poly.type
_entity_poly.pdbx_seq_one_letter_code
_entity_poly.pdbx_strand_id
1 'polypeptide(L)'
;MNFFEDFSKFLESRLDEFLQSNPHLNLTIIAQELKAEKNDTLKLISQSESELKTIENKILTIGKDIQTWHSRIEKAQQAGRLDLAQEAENRERSLLTEGALLWRQMEEIKQKIKTNKELLISIETKEKEINLKIDQLKANQTYTNTYQSQSWNQNKYYDDLETKFQQWEIDQQLQDMKNNL
;
A
#
# COMPACT_ATOMS: atom_id res chain seq x y z
N MET A 1 -19.64 -10.55 -7.91
CA MET A 1 -18.41 -10.73 -8.73
C MET A 1 -17.33 -9.92 -8.06
N ASN A 2 -16.35 -10.64 -7.52
CA ASN A 2 -15.37 -10.11 -6.58
C ASN A 2 -14.25 -9.49 -7.40
N PHE A 3 -14.01 -8.17 -7.29
CA PHE A 3 -12.86 -7.49 -7.90
C PHE A 3 -11.53 -8.23 -7.64
N PHE A 4 -11.45 -8.91 -6.49
CA PHE A 4 -10.35 -9.77 -6.08
C PHE A 4 -10.14 -11.02 -6.96
N GLU A 5 -11.20 -11.63 -7.47
CA GLU A 5 -11.11 -12.77 -8.39
C GLU A 5 -10.63 -12.33 -9.77
N ASP A 6 -11.11 -11.18 -10.24
CA ASP A 6 -10.72 -10.65 -11.54
C ASP A 6 -9.26 -10.14 -11.52
N PHE A 7 -8.81 -9.53 -10.41
CA PHE A 7 -7.41 -9.16 -10.22
C PHE A 7 -6.48 -10.37 -10.06
N SER A 8 -6.91 -11.40 -9.33
CA SER A 8 -6.15 -12.65 -9.19
C SER A 8 -6.00 -13.38 -10.53
N LYS A 9 -7.10 -13.49 -11.30
CA LYS A 9 -7.08 -14.11 -12.63
C LYS A 9 -6.29 -13.30 -13.65
N PHE A 10 -6.32 -11.97 -13.55
CA PHE A 10 -5.50 -11.10 -14.38
C PHE A 10 -4.01 -11.30 -14.10
N LEU A 11 -3.61 -11.36 -12.82
CA LEU A 11 -2.23 -11.66 -12.43
C LEU A 11 -1.81 -13.05 -12.88
N GLU A 12 -2.68 -14.06 -12.75
CA GLU A 12 -2.41 -15.45 -13.12
C GLU A 12 -2.26 -15.62 -14.65
N SER A 13 -3.17 -15.06 -15.43
CA SER A 13 -3.12 -15.08 -16.90
C SER A 13 -1.90 -14.33 -17.45
N ARG A 14 -1.54 -13.19 -16.84
CA ARG A 14 -0.33 -12.48 -17.23
C ARG A 14 0.92 -13.25 -16.80
N LEU A 15 0.94 -13.91 -15.64
CA LEU A 15 2.10 -14.66 -15.17
C LEU A 15 2.50 -15.79 -16.13
N ASP A 16 1.53 -16.54 -16.65
CA ASP A 16 1.79 -17.71 -17.52
C ASP A 16 2.29 -17.30 -18.90
N GLU A 17 1.70 -16.25 -19.48
CA GLU A 17 2.10 -15.69 -20.78
C GLU A 17 3.47 -14.99 -20.70
N PHE A 18 3.81 -14.46 -19.52
CA PHE A 18 5.03 -13.69 -19.24
C PHE A 18 6.23 -14.56 -18.85
N LEU A 19 6.00 -15.74 -18.27
CA LEU A 19 7.03 -16.76 -18.03
C LEU A 19 7.56 -17.39 -19.32
N GLN A 20 6.78 -17.36 -20.41
CA GLN A 20 7.20 -17.94 -21.69
C GLN A 20 8.10 -17.03 -22.55
N SER A 21 8.02 -15.71 -22.37
CA SER A 21 8.60 -14.75 -23.33
C SER A 21 9.97 -14.20 -22.92
N ASN A 22 10.22 -13.88 -21.65
CA ASN A 22 11.54 -13.48 -21.11
C ASN A 22 11.58 -13.63 -19.57
N PRO A 23 12.00 -14.79 -19.01
CA PRO A 23 11.68 -15.16 -17.62
C PRO A 23 12.37 -14.35 -16.50
N HIS A 24 13.44 -13.60 -16.78
CA HIS A 24 14.34 -13.06 -15.75
C HIS A 24 14.29 -11.52 -15.59
N LEU A 25 14.20 -10.78 -16.70
CA LEU A 25 14.09 -9.31 -16.71
C LEU A 25 12.76 -8.84 -16.11
N ASN A 26 11.73 -9.63 -16.31
CA ASN A 26 10.34 -9.31 -16.02
C ASN A 26 9.95 -9.50 -14.54
N LEU A 27 10.43 -10.56 -13.88
CA LEU A 27 10.16 -10.78 -12.45
C LEU A 27 10.86 -9.76 -11.55
N THR A 28 12.01 -9.25 -11.99
CA THR A 28 12.74 -8.19 -11.26
C THR A 28 11.98 -6.87 -11.31
N ILE A 29 11.36 -6.53 -12.45
CA ILE A 29 10.51 -5.33 -12.60
C ILE A 29 9.26 -5.47 -11.72
N ILE A 30 8.56 -6.60 -11.78
CA ILE A 30 7.39 -6.84 -10.93
C ILE A 30 7.77 -6.74 -9.43
N ALA A 31 8.92 -7.29 -9.03
CA ALA A 31 9.39 -7.17 -7.65
C ALA A 31 9.67 -5.70 -7.24
N GLN A 32 10.19 -4.88 -8.15
CA GLN A 32 10.41 -3.45 -7.91
C GLN A 32 9.10 -2.67 -7.80
N GLU A 33 8.15 -2.92 -8.70
CA GLU A 33 6.81 -2.32 -8.66
C GLU A 33 6.08 -2.67 -7.36
N LEU A 34 6.12 -3.95 -6.97
CA LEU A 34 5.50 -4.43 -5.74
C LEU A 34 6.12 -3.77 -4.48
N LYS A 35 7.43 -3.56 -4.50
CA LYS A 35 8.14 -2.83 -3.42
C LYS A 35 7.75 -1.35 -3.40
N ALA A 36 7.55 -0.72 -4.55
CA ALA A 36 7.06 0.66 -4.63
C ALA A 36 5.63 0.76 -4.07
N GLU A 37 4.73 -0.13 -4.50
CA GLU A 37 3.34 -0.20 -4.03
C GLU A 37 3.26 -0.44 -2.52
N LYS A 38 4.13 -1.31 -1.97
CA LYS A 38 4.28 -1.53 -0.53
C LYS A 38 4.62 -0.23 0.20
N ASN A 39 5.63 0.49 -0.29
CA ASN A 39 6.07 1.74 0.33
C ASN A 39 4.99 2.82 0.28
N ASP A 40 4.25 2.91 -0.81
CA ASP A 40 3.18 3.88 -0.96
C ASP A 40 1.96 3.50 -0.09
N THR A 41 1.64 2.22 0.03
CA THR A 41 0.62 1.72 0.97
C THR A 41 1.00 2.04 2.41
N LEU A 42 2.28 1.86 2.79
CA LEU A 42 2.77 2.23 4.12
C LEU A 42 2.65 3.73 4.40
N LYS A 43 3.01 4.59 3.43
CA LYS A 43 2.83 6.05 3.56
C LYS A 43 1.36 6.41 3.73
N LEU A 44 0.47 5.78 2.95
CA LEU A 44 -0.97 6.03 3.01
C LEU A 44 -1.56 5.63 4.36
N ILE A 45 -1.14 4.49 4.92
CA ILE A 45 -1.51 4.06 6.27
C ILE A 45 -1.04 5.10 7.29
N SER A 46 0.22 5.51 7.22
CA SER A 46 0.79 6.48 8.18
C SER A 46 0.08 7.83 8.13
N GLN A 47 -0.22 8.33 6.92
CA GLN A 47 -1.01 9.56 6.74
C GLN A 47 -2.42 9.41 7.32
N SER A 48 -3.10 8.30 7.04
CA SER A 48 -4.45 8.03 7.55
C SER A 48 -4.46 7.93 9.08
N GLU A 49 -3.44 7.32 9.69
CA GLU A 49 -3.29 7.24 11.15
C GLU A 49 -3.02 8.62 11.77
N SER A 50 -2.29 9.51 11.09
CA SER A 50 -2.09 10.89 11.53
C SER A 50 -3.38 11.72 11.45
N GLU A 51 -4.15 11.55 10.37
CA GLU A 51 -5.46 12.18 10.20
C GLU A 51 -6.44 11.69 11.28
N LEU A 52 -6.45 10.38 11.56
CA LEU A 52 -7.27 9.78 12.61
C LEU A 52 -7.01 10.43 13.97
N LYS A 53 -5.75 10.56 14.38
CA LYS A 53 -5.37 11.24 15.63
C LYS A 53 -5.83 12.69 15.67
N THR A 54 -5.78 13.38 14.54
CA THR A 54 -6.24 14.76 14.43
C THR A 54 -7.74 14.87 14.68
N ILE A 55 -8.53 13.97 14.09
CA ILE A 55 -9.98 13.92 14.29
C ILE A 55 -10.34 13.51 15.72
N GLU A 56 -9.65 12.53 16.30
CA GLU A 56 -9.82 12.14 17.71
C GLU A 56 -9.60 13.33 18.64
N ASN A 57 -8.54 14.11 18.43
CA ASN A 57 -8.29 15.33 19.21
C ASN A 57 -9.39 16.40 19.04
N LYS A 58 -9.92 16.56 17.82
CA LYS A 58 -11.06 17.48 17.57
C LYS A 58 -12.32 17.02 18.30
N ILE A 59 -12.65 15.73 18.24
CA ILE A 59 -13.78 15.14 18.97
C ILE A 59 -13.64 15.35 20.48
N LEU A 60 -12.44 15.12 21.03
CA LEU A 60 -12.17 15.36 22.45
C LEU A 60 -12.34 16.84 22.83
N THR A 61 -11.96 17.76 21.95
CA THR A 61 -12.13 19.20 22.17
C THR A 61 -13.62 19.57 22.17
N ILE A 62 -14.38 19.11 21.17
CA ILE A 62 -15.83 19.31 21.09
C ILE A 62 -16.53 18.71 22.31
N GLY A 63 -16.11 17.54 22.78
CA GLY A 63 -16.67 16.93 24.00
C GLY A 63 -16.51 17.81 25.24
N LYS A 64 -15.36 18.47 25.41
CA LYS A 64 -15.12 19.43 26.49
C LYS A 64 -15.96 20.70 26.34
N ASP A 65 -16.12 21.18 25.11
CA ASP A 65 -16.95 22.35 24.83
C ASP A 65 -18.43 22.08 25.11
N ILE A 66 -18.93 20.91 24.69
CA ILE A 66 -20.30 20.45 25.01
C ILE A 66 -20.49 20.42 26.53
N GLN A 67 -19.58 19.79 27.28
CA GLN A 67 -19.66 19.75 28.74
C GLN A 67 -19.72 21.16 29.35
N THR A 68 -18.91 22.08 28.83
CA THR A 68 -18.88 23.47 29.30
C THR A 68 -20.20 24.20 29.02
N TRP A 69 -20.77 24.03 27.83
CA TRP A 69 -22.06 24.63 27.47
C TRP A 69 -23.21 24.01 28.24
N HIS A 70 -23.20 22.69 28.45
CA HIS A 70 -24.18 21.98 29.26
C HIS A 70 -24.26 22.57 30.68
N SER A 71 -23.12 22.73 31.36
CA SER A 71 -23.09 23.35 32.69
C SER A 71 -23.51 24.83 32.68
N ARG A 72 -23.36 25.55 31.57
CA ARG A 72 -23.84 26.94 31.43
C ARG A 72 -25.35 26.99 31.25
N ILE A 73 -25.92 26.05 30.50
CA ILE A 73 -27.37 25.90 30.31
C ILE A 73 -28.03 25.66 31.67
N GLU A 74 -27.54 24.69 32.45
CA GLU A 74 -28.07 24.40 33.79
C GLU A 74 -28.04 25.64 34.71
N LYS A 75 -26.93 26.38 34.72
CA LYS A 75 -26.80 27.61 35.51
C LYS A 75 -27.78 28.70 35.05
N ALA A 76 -27.95 28.88 33.75
CA ALA A 76 -28.88 29.87 33.19
C ALA A 76 -30.34 29.51 33.49
N GLN A 77 -30.70 28.23 33.41
CA GLN A 77 -32.02 27.72 33.78
C GLN A 77 -32.31 27.93 35.26
N GLN A 78 -31.35 27.60 36.15
CA GLN A 78 -31.48 27.82 37.61
C GLN A 78 -31.63 29.31 37.97
N ALA A 79 -30.96 30.20 37.23
CA ALA A 79 -31.06 31.65 37.42
C ALA A 79 -32.31 32.29 36.77
N GLY A 80 -33.18 31.50 36.13
CA GLY A 80 -34.37 32.00 35.42
C GLY A 80 -34.06 32.80 34.15
N ARG A 81 -32.83 32.74 33.65
CA ARG A 81 -32.37 33.41 32.42
C ARG A 81 -32.57 32.51 31.21
N LEU A 82 -33.84 32.30 30.84
CA LEU A 82 -34.23 31.41 29.74
C LEU A 82 -33.72 31.88 28.37
N ASP A 83 -33.52 33.18 28.20
CA ASP A 83 -32.90 33.78 27.01
C ASP A 83 -31.47 33.25 26.79
N LEU A 84 -30.65 33.22 27.85
CA LEU A 84 -29.29 32.71 27.81
C LEU A 84 -29.24 31.19 27.72
N ALA A 85 -30.18 30.49 28.37
CA ALA A 85 -30.29 29.04 28.28
C ALA A 85 -30.59 28.60 26.83
N GLN A 86 -31.54 29.25 26.17
CA GLN A 86 -31.93 28.89 24.80
C GLN A 86 -30.80 29.07 23.79
N GLU A 87 -30.03 30.16 23.91
CA GLU A 87 -28.89 30.41 23.03
C GLU A 87 -27.75 29.40 23.28
N ALA A 88 -27.51 29.06 24.55
CA ALA A 88 -26.52 28.06 24.92
C ALA A 88 -26.91 26.64 24.43
N GLU A 89 -28.20 26.27 24.49
CA GLU A 89 -28.73 25.02 23.93
C GLU A 89 -28.57 24.94 22.41
N ASN A 90 -28.81 26.04 21.70
CA ASN A 90 -28.58 26.09 20.26
C ASN A 90 -27.11 25.84 19.90
N ARG A 91 -26.19 26.39 20.70
CA ARG A 91 -24.76 26.19 20.55
C ARG A 91 -24.32 24.77 20.88
N GLU A 92 -24.85 24.17 21.94
CA GLU A 92 -24.64 22.75 22.27
C GLU A 92 -25.12 21.84 21.13
N ARG A 93 -26.31 22.10 20.58
CA ARG A 93 -26.86 21.34 19.44
C ARG A 93 -25.96 21.44 18.20
N SER A 94 -25.40 22.61 17.93
CA SER A 94 -24.44 22.81 16.84
C SER A 94 -23.18 21.97 17.06
N LEU A 95 -22.62 21.99 18.27
CA LEU A 95 -21.44 21.20 18.63
C LEU A 95 -21.70 19.68 18.55
N LEU A 96 -22.87 19.22 18.97
CA LEU A 96 -23.28 17.81 18.84
C LEU A 96 -23.35 17.38 17.37
N THR A 97 -23.89 18.25 16.51
CA THR A 97 -23.99 17.99 15.06
C THR A 97 -22.59 17.92 14.43
N GLU A 98 -21.70 18.85 14.78
CA GLU A 98 -20.31 18.85 14.34
C GLU A 98 -19.57 17.59 14.84
N GLY A 99 -19.76 17.23 16.11
CA GLY A 99 -19.22 16.01 16.70
C GLY A 99 -19.68 14.77 15.94
N ALA A 100 -20.98 14.66 15.62
CA ALA A 100 -21.51 13.53 14.85
C ALA A 100 -20.88 13.41 13.46
N LEU A 101 -20.65 14.54 12.77
CA LEU A 101 -19.95 14.56 11.48
C LEU A 101 -18.51 14.05 11.60
N LEU A 102 -17.78 14.52 12.62
CA LEU A 102 -16.40 14.08 12.86
C LEU A 102 -16.33 12.60 13.25
N TRP A 103 -17.28 12.09 14.03
CA TRP A 103 -17.38 10.66 14.34
C TRP A 103 -17.56 9.81 13.07
N ARG A 104 -18.40 10.26 12.13
CA ARG A 104 -18.57 9.56 10.84
C ARG A 104 -17.26 9.56 10.03
N GLN A 105 -16.59 10.71 9.93
CA GLN A 105 -15.30 10.81 9.24
C GLN A 105 -14.23 9.91 9.87
N MET A 106 -14.21 9.86 11.21
CA MET A 106 -13.30 8.99 11.97
C MET A 106 -13.53 7.52 11.61
N GLU A 107 -14.79 7.08 11.53
CA GLU A 107 -15.11 5.71 11.17
C GLU A 107 -14.71 5.38 9.73
N GLU A 108 -14.95 6.30 8.78
CA GLU A 108 -14.51 6.14 7.40
C GLU A 108 -12.97 5.97 7.30
N ILE A 109 -12.22 6.76 8.06
CA ILE A 109 -10.74 6.67 8.10
C ILE A 109 -10.29 5.36 8.75
N LYS A 110 -10.96 4.91 9.83
CA LYS A 110 -10.67 3.61 10.45
C LYS A 110 -10.86 2.46 9.46
N GLN A 111 -11.94 2.49 8.67
CA GLN A 111 -12.16 1.49 7.63
C GLN A 111 -11.08 1.56 6.53
N LYS A 112 -10.70 2.75 6.07
CA LYS A 112 -9.60 2.92 5.11
C LYS A 112 -8.28 2.34 5.63
N ILE A 113 -7.93 2.62 6.89
CA ILE A 113 -6.73 2.06 7.53
C ILE A 113 -6.78 0.53 7.55
N LYS A 114 -7.93 -0.05 7.91
CA LYS A 114 -8.12 -1.49 7.92
C LYS A 114 -7.91 -2.10 6.53
N THR A 115 -8.58 -1.57 5.51
CA THR A 115 -8.45 -2.03 4.12
C THR A 115 -7.01 -1.91 3.62
N ASN A 116 -6.32 -0.81 3.92
CA ASN A 116 -4.93 -0.63 3.49
C ASN A 116 -3.97 -1.60 4.22
N LYS A 117 -4.24 -1.94 5.49
CA LYS A 117 -3.48 -2.97 6.21
C LYS A 117 -3.70 -4.37 5.61
N GLU A 118 -4.92 -4.69 5.21
CA GLU A 118 -5.23 -5.93 4.50
C GLU A 118 -4.52 -6.00 3.14
N LEU A 119 -4.51 -4.89 2.38
CA LEU A 119 -3.76 -4.77 1.13
C LEU A 119 -2.26 -4.98 1.34
N LEU A 120 -1.68 -4.35 2.37
CA LEU A 120 -0.27 -4.50 2.70
C LEU A 120 0.11 -5.96 2.96
N ILE A 121 -0.71 -6.71 3.69
CA ILE A 121 -0.49 -8.15 3.95
C ILE A 121 -0.51 -8.94 2.64
N SER A 122 -1.41 -8.61 1.72
CA SER A 122 -1.49 -9.24 0.40
C SER A 122 -0.24 -8.97 -0.43
N ILE A 123 0.21 -7.72 -0.47
CA ILE A 123 1.44 -7.29 -1.13
C ILE A 123 2.64 -8.06 -0.56
N GLU A 124 2.77 -8.16 0.77
CA GLU A 124 3.86 -8.90 1.42
C GLU A 124 3.85 -10.41 1.11
N THR A 125 2.66 -10.98 0.96
CA THR A 125 2.51 -12.39 0.56
C THR A 125 2.99 -12.59 -0.87
N LYS A 126 2.58 -11.70 -1.79
CA LYS A 126 3.00 -11.73 -3.18
C LYS A 126 4.51 -11.48 -3.34
N GLU A 127 5.09 -10.62 -2.51
CA GLU A 127 6.52 -10.35 -2.50
C GLU A 127 7.32 -11.62 -2.18
N LYS A 128 6.86 -12.40 -1.20
CA LYS A 128 7.47 -13.69 -0.85
C LYS A 128 7.34 -14.70 -1.98
N GLU A 129 6.16 -14.82 -2.59
CA GLU A 129 5.92 -15.75 -3.71
C GLU A 129 6.82 -15.44 -4.91
N ILE A 130 6.93 -14.16 -5.29
CA ILE A 130 7.77 -13.71 -6.41
C ILE A 130 9.25 -13.96 -6.12
N ASN A 131 9.71 -13.61 -4.92
CA ASN A 131 11.11 -13.85 -4.53
C ASN A 131 11.47 -15.35 -4.55
N LEU A 132 10.58 -16.22 -4.04
CA LEU A 132 10.77 -17.67 -4.11
C LEU A 132 10.85 -18.16 -5.56
N LYS A 133 10.01 -17.62 -6.46
CA LYS A 133 10.03 -17.98 -7.89
C LYS A 133 11.33 -17.52 -8.55
N ILE A 134 11.81 -16.32 -8.24
CA ILE A 134 13.10 -15.80 -8.72
C ILE A 134 14.25 -16.72 -8.27
N ASP A 135 14.26 -17.13 -7.01
CA ASP A 135 15.31 -18.02 -6.47
C ASP A 135 15.27 -19.42 -7.11
N GLN A 136 14.08 -19.98 -7.34
CA GLN A 136 13.92 -21.25 -8.06
C GLN A 136 14.42 -21.17 -9.50
N LEU A 137 14.14 -20.08 -10.22
CA LEU A 137 14.62 -19.88 -11.58
C LEU A 137 16.15 -19.74 -11.64
N LYS A 138 16.75 -19.01 -10.69
CA LYS A 138 18.21 -18.90 -10.56
C LYS A 138 18.86 -20.25 -10.27
N ALA A 139 18.28 -21.05 -9.38
CA ALA A 139 18.77 -22.39 -9.06
C ALA A 139 18.71 -23.31 -10.28
N ASN A 140 17.60 -23.32 -11.02
CA ASN A 140 17.45 -24.14 -12.23
C ASN A 140 18.43 -23.74 -13.34
N GLN A 141 18.68 -22.45 -13.55
CA GLN A 141 19.72 -21.98 -14.49
C GLN A 141 21.13 -22.42 -14.10
N THR A 142 21.43 -22.42 -12.79
CA THR A 142 22.73 -22.88 -12.28
C THR A 142 22.91 -24.38 -12.48
N TYR A 143 21.85 -25.17 -12.26
CA TYR A 143 21.86 -26.61 -12.52
C TYR A 143 22.02 -26.94 -14.01
N THR A 144 21.30 -26.27 -14.92
CA THR A 144 21.43 -26.51 -16.37
C THR A 144 22.83 -26.15 -16.90
N ASN A 145 23.42 -25.04 -16.45
CA ASN A 145 24.79 -24.68 -16.82
C ASN A 145 25.84 -25.68 -16.29
N THR A 146 25.62 -26.25 -15.10
CA THR A 146 26.55 -27.23 -14.52
C THR A 146 26.50 -28.57 -15.27
N TYR A 147 25.30 -29.05 -15.65
CA TYR A 147 25.15 -30.28 -16.45
C TYR A 147 25.58 -30.12 -17.91
N GLN A 148 25.45 -28.93 -18.50
CA GLN A 148 26.00 -28.65 -19.84
C GLN A 148 27.54 -28.50 -19.82
N SER A 149 28.13 -27.92 -18.76
CA SER A 149 29.58 -27.80 -18.62
C SER A 149 30.31 -29.15 -18.44
N GLN A 150 29.62 -30.18 -17.98
CA GLN A 150 30.19 -31.53 -17.80
C GLN A 150 30.18 -32.36 -19.10
N SER A 151 29.33 -31.99 -20.08
CA SER A 151 29.17 -32.73 -21.34
C SER A 151 29.96 -32.15 -22.53
N TRP A 152 30.57 -30.97 -22.41
CA TRP A 152 31.23 -30.27 -23.52
C TRP A 152 32.63 -29.79 -23.14
N ASN A 153 33.46 -30.72 -22.66
CA ASN A 153 34.87 -30.49 -22.41
C ASN A 153 35.68 -30.43 -23.73
N GLN A 154 35.27 -29.61 -24.69
CA GLN A 154 36.00 -29.26 -25.92
C GLN A 154 35.67 -27.82 -26.33
N ASN A 155 36.70 -26.95 -26.37
CA ASN A 155 36.71 -25.53 -26.81
C ASN A 155 36.26 -24.43 -25.84
N LYS A 156 37.11 -24.22 -24.82
CA LYS A 156 37.03 -23.19 -23.78
C LYS A 156 37.61 -21.81 -24.19
N TYR A 157 37.33 -21.32 -25.40
CA TYR A 157 37.89 -20.02 -25.85
C TYR A 157 36.92 -19.05 -26.53
N TYR A 158 35.64 -19.42 -26.71
CA TYR A 158 34.65 -18.56 -27.41
C TYR A 158 33.48 -18.05 -26.55
N ASP A 159 33.33 -18.53 -25.30
CA ASP A 159 32.09 -18.32 -24.52
C ASP A 159 32.11 -17.12 -23.55
N ASP A 160 33.27 -16.47 -23.39
CA ASP A 160 33.39 -15.25 -22.57
C ASP A 160 32.86 -14.01 -23.31
N LEU A 161 32.86 -14.04 -24.66
CA LEU A 161 32.41 -12.90 -25.48
C LEU A 161 30.89 -12.77 -25.49
N GLU A 162 30.19 -13.91 -25.65
CA GLU A 162 28.73 -13.97 -25.68
C GLU A 162 28.14 -13.55 -24.33
N THR A 163 28.71 -14.04 -23.23
CA THR A 163 28.31 -13.65 -21.87
C THR A 163 28.48 -12.14 -21.66
N LYS A 164 29.60 -11.55 -22.13
CA LYS A 164 29.83 -10.11 -22.04
C LYS A 164 28.90 -9.30 -22.93
N PHE A 165 28.54 -9.81 -24.11
CA PHE A 165 27.59 -9.16 -25.01
C PHE A 165 26.18 -9.13 -24.41
N GLN A 166 25.72 -10.26 -23.88
CA GLN A 166 24.41 -10.34 -23.22
C GLN A 166 24.33 -9.37 -22.02
N GLN A 167 25.42 -9.28 -21.24
CA GLN A 167 25.48 -8.37 -20.09
C GLN A 167 25.47 -6.89 -20.52
N TRP A 168 26.16 -6.57 -21.62
CA TRP A 168 26.19 -5.22 -22.19
C TRP A 168 24.85 -4.81 -22.84
N GLU A 169 24.17 -5.72 -23.54
CA GLU A 169 22.86 -5.46 -24.15
C GLU A 169 21.78 -5.20 -23.08
N ILE A 170 21.85 -5.92 -21.95
CA ILE A 170 21.00 -5.68 -20.78
C ILE A 170 21.25 -4.28 -20.22
N ASP A 171 22.52 -3.88 -20.04
CA ASP A 171 22.88 -2.56 -19.51
C ASP A 171 22.46 -1.42 -20.44
N GLN A 172 22.54 -1.61 -21.77
CA GLN A 172 22.05 -0.66 -22.76
C GLN A 172 20.53 -0.51 -22.73
N GLN A 173 19.79 -1.61 -22.70
CA GLN A 173 18.32 -1.56 -22.61
C GLN A 173 17.85 -0.86 -21.31
N LEU A 174 18.57 -1.08 -20.20
CA LEU A 174 18.30 -0.42 -18.93
C LEU A 174 18.52 1.10 -18.99
N GLN A 175 19.56 1.55 -19.72
CA GLN A 175 19.79 2.97 -19.96
C GLN A 175 18.71 3.60 -20.85
N ASP A 176 18.30 2.92 -21.92
CA ASP A 176 17.29 3.43 -22.85
C ASP A 176 15.91 3.56 -22.19
N MET A 177 15.54 2.62 -21.32
CA MET A 177 14.30 2.72 -20.54
C MET A 177 14.36 3.85 -19.50
N LYS A 178 15.53 4.10 -18.90
CA LYS A 178 15.72 5.16 -17.92
C LYS A 178 15.70 6.56 -18.55
N ASN A 179 16.04 6.69 -19.83
CA ASN A 179 16.00 7.94 -20.58
C ASN A 179 14.62 8.24 -21.21
N ASN A 180 13.73 7.25 -21.28
CA ASN A 180 12.36 7.37 -21.81
C ASN A 180 11.28 7.52 -20.72
N LEU A 181 11.69 7.79 -19.48
CA LEU A 181 10.86 8.23 -18.35
C LEU A 181 11.13 9.72 -18.06
#